data_AF-A0A1I7MZJ9-F1
#
_entry.id   AF-A0A1I7MZJ9-F1
#
_cell.length_a   1.000
_cell.length_b   1.000
_cell.length_c   1.000
_cell.angle_alpha   90.00
_cell.angle_beta   90.00
_cell.angle_gamma   90.00
#
_symmetry.space_group_name_H-M   'P 1'
#
loop_
_entity.id
_entity.type
_entity.pdbx_description
1 polymer ?
#
loop_
_entity_poly.entity_id
_entity_poly.type
_entity_poly.pdbx_seq_one_letter_code
_entity_poly.pdbx_strand_id
1 'polypeptide(L)'
;MRNITLSNTQRALWMVLITSLAVPFFAGIIDLGLMLLSPATDFLLPSRGGEGLGKAGIDAFVWSAFPATVSALGLTPFVLQNGTYGWLEAAVAGVLGFMAAAIIFPLDASAGVPFLAFVAGLLFIGMRALLMTIGILKH
;
A
#
# COMPACT_ATOMS: atom_id res chain seq x y z
N MET A 1 22.35 -24.46 -5.84
CA MET A 1 21.74 -23.48 -4.90
C MET A 1 20.72 -24.22 -4.07
N ARG A 2 20.76 -24.13 -2.73
CA ARG A 2 19.83 -24.84 -1.85
C ARG A 2 18.46 -24.15 -1.96
N ASN A 3 17.43 -24.85 -2.44
CA ASN A 3 16.07 -24.33 -2.46
C ASN A 3 15.60 -24.14 -1.02
N ILE A 4 15.64 -22.90 -0.52
CA ILE A 4 15.06 -22.58 0.78
C ILE A 4 13.54 -22.63 0.61
N THR A 5 12.92 -23.74 1.01
CA THR A 5 11.47 -23.88 1.03
C THR A 5 10.91 -23.13 2.22
N LEU A 6 10.36 -21.94 1.99
CA LEU A 6 9.68 -21.15 3.02
C LEU A 6 8.38 -21.83 3.45
N SER A 7 8.17 -21.96 4.77
CA SER A 7 6.88 -22.38 5.34
C SER A 7 5.82 -21.29 5.16
N ASN A 8 4.53 -21.64 5.16
CA ASN A 8 3.46 -20.65 5.01
C ASN A 8 3.50 -19.56 6.11
N THR A 9 3.91 -19.91 7.33
CA THR A 9 4.12 -18.95 8.42
C THR A 9 5.22 -17.95 8.10
N GLN A 10 6.36 -18.42 7.57
CA GLN A 10 7.45 -17.53 7.15
C GLN A 10 7.00 -16.64 5.98
N ARG A 11 6.24 -17.17 5.03
CA ARG A 11 5.69 -16.41 3.89
C ARG A 11 4.76 -15.30 4.37
N ALA A 12 3.87 -15.61 5.31
CA ALA A 12 2.96 -14.62 5.88
C ALA A 12 3.71 -13.53 6.64
N LEU A 13 4.69 -13.90 7.47
CA LEU A 13 5.53 -12.94 8.18
C LEU A 13 6.27 -12.01 7.22
N TRP A 14 6.95 -12.56 6.20
CA TRP A 14 7.67 -11.76 5.22
C TRP A 14 6.74 -10.90 4.37
N MET A 15 5.58 -11.41 3.98
CA MET A 15 4.56 -10.64 3.28
C MET A 15 4.15 -9.42 4.10
N VAL A 16 3.85 -9.59 5.40
CA VAL A 16 3.45 -8.48 6.27
C VAL A 16 4.58 -7.47 6.39
N LEU A 17 5.78 -7.91 6.76
CA LEU A 17 6.93 -7.01 6.96
C LEU A 17 7.28 -6.20 5.69
N ILE A 18 7.33 -6.87 4.54
CA ILE A 18 7.66 -6.22 3.27
C ILE A 18 6.54 -5.26 2.86
N THR A 19 5.28 -5.68 2.94
CA THR A 19 4.13 -4.85 2.56
C THR A 19 4.02 -3.61 3.44
N SER A 20 4.22 -3.77 4.75
CA SER A 20 4.23 -2.67 5.74
C SER A 20 5.32 -1.62 5.50
N LEU A 21 6.35 -1.92 4.70
CA LEU A 21 7.44 -0.98 4.40
C LEU A 21 7.40 -0.48 2.95
N ALA A 22 7.22 -1.39 2.00
CA ALA A 22 7.28 -1.08 0.58
C ALA A 22 6.06 -0.28 0.13
N VAL A 23 4.85 -0.63 0.57
CA VAL A 23 3.64 0.11 0.18
C VAL A 23 3.71 1.56 0.66
N PRO A 24 4.08 1.86 1.92
CA PRO A 24 4.24 3.25 2.36
C PRO A 24 5.33 4.02 1.62
N PHE A 25 6.44 3.35 1.28
CA PHE A 25 7.49 3.95 0.47
C PHE A 25 6.97 4.39 -0.90
N PHE A 26 6.24 3.51 -1.60
CA PHE A 26 5.65 3.86 -2.89
C PHE A 26 4.52 4.90 -2.76
N ALA A 27 3.74 4.88 -1.68
CA ALA A 27 2.76 5.92 -1.39
C ALA A 27 3.42 7.30 -1.27
N GLY A 28 4.55 7.39 -0.57
CA GLY A 28 5.35 8.62 -0.50
C GLY A 28 5.84 9.08 -1.87
N ILE A 29 6.35 8.19 -2.72
CA ILE A 29 6.77 8.55 -4.09
C ILE A 29 5.59 9.06 -4.92
N ILE A 30 4.44 8.39 -4.82
CA ILE A 30 3.22 8.82 -5.53
C ILE A 30 2.80 10.20 -5.04
N ASP A 31 2.82 10.45 -3.74
CA ASP A 31 2.49 11.75 -3.16
C ASP A 31 3.39 12.86 -3.68
N LEU A 32 4.71 12.61 -3.72
CA LEU A 32 5.68 13.54 -4.32
C LEU A 32 5.41 13.78 -5.81
N GLY A 33 5.08 12.72 -6.56
CA GLY A 33 4.71 12.84 -7.96
C GLY A 33 3.46 13.70 -8.16
N LEU A 34 2.44 13.51 -7.32
CA LEU A 34 1.22 14.31 -7.34
C LEU A 34 1.48 15.77 -6.99
N MET A 35 2.38 16.04 -6.04
CA MET A 35 2.79 17.39 -5.65
C MET A 35 3.55 18.12 -6.76
N LEU A 36 4.48 17.44 -7.44
CA LEU A 36 5.19 17.99 -8.61
C LEU A 36 4.24 18.27 -9.79
N LEU A 37 3.14 17.53 -9.87
CA LEU A 37 2.09 17.69 -10.87
C LEU A 37 0.93 18.57 -10.39
N SER A 38 1.03 19.24 -9.23
CA SER A 38 -0.04 20.05 -8.61
C SER A 38 -0.82 20.95 -9.58
N PRO A 39 -0.23 21.74 -10.50
CA PRO A 39 -1.04 22.55 -11.42
C PRO A 39 -1.98 21.71 -12.31
N ALA A 40 -1.69 20.42 -12.50
CA ALA A 40 -2.52 19.47 -13.23
C ALA A 40 -3.38 18.56 -12.33
N THR A 41 -3.09 18.45 -11.03
CA THR A 41 -3.78 17.53 -10.09
C THR A 41 -4.60 18.24 -9.01
N ASP A 42 -4.54 19.57 -8.94
CA ASP A 42 -5.25 20.40 -7.95
C ASP A 42 -6.79 20.28 -8.02
N PHE A 43 -7.34 19.75 -9.12
CA PHE A 43 -8.76 19.43 -9.23
C PHE A 43 -9.17 18.14 -8.49
N LEU A 44 -8.20 17.28 -8.15
CA LEU A 44 -8.38 16.03 -7.42
C LEU A 44 -7.94 16.13 -5.96
N LEU A 45 -6.89 16.89 -5.70
CA LEU A 45 -6.25 17.01 -4.39
C LEU A 45 -6.01 18.49 -4.04
N PRO A 46 -6.09 18.88 -2.76
CA PRO A 46 -5.77 20.24 -2.35
C PRO A 46 -4.35 20.61 -2.76
N SER A 47 -4.16 21.85 -3.21
CA SER A 47 -2.84 22.34 -3.58
C SER A 47 -1.90 22.30 -2.37
N ARG A 48 -0.76 21.61 -2.51
CA ARG A 48 0.23 21.42 -1.44
C ARG A 48 1.48 22.29 -1.61
N GLY A 49 1.41 23.31 -2.47
CA GLY A 49 2.55 24.09 -2.98
C GLY A 49 3.41 24.87 -1.98
N GLY A 50 3.25 24.68 -0.66
CA GLY A 50 4.05 25.33 0.39
C GLY A 50 4.92 24.40 1.23
N GLU A 51 4.78 23.08 1.10
CA GLU A 51 5.50 22.13 1.97
C GLU A 51 6.83 21.66 1.33
N GLY A 52 7.86 21.44 2.16
CA GLY A 52 9.12 20.89 1.65
C GLY A 52 8.94 19.45 1.17
N LEU A 53 9.43 19.12 -0.03
CA LEU A 53 9.27 17.78 -0.65
C LEU A 53 9.65 16.64 0.31
N GLY A 54 10.78 16.75 1.01
CA GLY A 54 11.18 15.72 1.97
C GLY A 54 10.18 15.51 3.11
N LYS A 55 9.54 16.59 3.59
CA LYS A 55 8.53 16.52 4.64
C LYS A 55 7.25 15.85 4.13
N ALA A 56 6.74 16.29 2.99
CA ALA A 56 5.52 15.73 2.38
C ALA A 56 5.66 14.21 2.13
N GLY A 57 6.80 13.77 1.59
CA GLY A 57 7.04 12.35 1.35
C GLY A 57 7.10 11.52 2.65
N ILE A 58 7.71 12.06 3.71
CA ILE A 58 7.75 11.40 5.03
C ILE A 58 6.35 11.36 5.64
N ASP A 59 5.59 12.44 5.58
CA ASP A 59 4.24 12.50 6.12
C ASP A 59 3.32 11.49 5.42
N ALA A 60 3.41 11.37 4.09
CA ALA A 60 2.70 10.36 3.33
C ALA A 60 3.14 8.92 3.69
N PHE A 61 4.43 8.68 3.89
CA PHE A 61 4.96 7.39 4.36
C PHE A 61 4.40 7.02 5.74
N VAL A 62 4.48 7.94 6.71
CA VAL A 62 4.01 7.70 8.08
C VAL A 62 2.51 7.45 8.10
N TRP A 63 1.73 8.25 7.38
CA TRP A 63 0.28 8.10 7.32
C TRP A 63 -0.12 6.77 6.68
N SER A 64 0.54 6.36 5.59
CA SER A 64 0.21 5.13 4.86
C SER A 64 0.73 3.84 5.51
N ALA A 65 1.68 3.92 6.44
CA ALA A 65 2.21 2.76 7.17
C ALA A 65 1.13 1.98 7.94
N PHE A 66 0.21 2.71 8.58
CA PHE A 66 -0.89 2.10 9.32
C PHE A 66 -1.86 1.33 8.42
N PRO A 67 -2.52 1.94 7.41
CA PRO A 67 -3.43 1.22 6.52
C PRO A 67 -2.74 0.09 5.75
N ALA A 68 -1.48 0.27 5.32
CA ALA A 68 -0.72 -0.78 4.65
C ALA A 68 -0.53 -2.01 5.55
N THR A 69 -0.19 -1.79 6.82
CA THR A 69 -0.01 -2.88 7.80
C THR A 69 -1.32 -3.59 8.09
N VAL A 70 -2.41 -2.85 8.31
CA VAL A 70 -3.74 -3.44 8.54
C VAL A 70 -4.19 -4.29 7.35
N SER A 71 -4.00 -3.78 6.13
CA SER A 71 -4.31 -4.51 4.90
C SER A 71 -3.50 -5.81 4.78
N ALA A 72 -2.20 -5.75 5.08
CA ALA A 72 -1.32 -6.92 5.04
C ALA A 72 -1.72 -7.96 6.09
N LEU A 73 -2.08 -7.52 7.30
CA LEU A 73 -2.62 -8.41 8.34
C LEU A 73 -3.93 -9.07 7.89
N GLY A 74 -4.81 -8.34 7.20
CA GLY A 74 -6.03 -8.89 6.60
C GLY A 74 -5.77 -10.01 5.57
N LEU A 75 -4.63 -9.98 4.88
CA LEU A 75 -4.22 -10.99 3.91
C LEU A 75 -3.54 -12.22 4.55
N THR A 76 -3.16 -12.13 5.82
CA THR A 76 -2.42 -13.18 6.52
C THR A 76 -3.12 -14.55 6.53
N PRO A 77 -4.44 -14.65 6.79
CA PRO A 77 -5.13 -15.95 6.79
C PRO A 77 -5.00 -16.69 5.46
N PHE A 78 -5.08 -15.97 4.33
CA PHE A 78 -4.95 -16.55 2.99
C PHE A 78 -3.56 -17.12 2.76
N VAL A 79 -2.51 -16.39 3.16
CA VAL A 79 -1.12 -16.86 3.04
C VAL A 79 -0.84 -18.04 3.96
N LEU A 80 -1.37 -18.04 5.19
CA LEU A 80 -1.20 -19.15 6.12
C LEU A 80 -1.83 -20.45 5.57
N GLN A 81 -3.01 -20.36 4.96
CA GLN A 81 -3.72 -21.52 4.43
C GLN A 81 -3.16 -21.99 3.08
N ASN A 82 -2.94 -21.07 2.14
CA ASN A 82 -2.64 -21.40 0.74
C ASN A 82 -1.18 -21.12 0.34
N GLY A 83 -0.44 -20.34 1.14
CA GLY A 83 0.88 -19.82 0.77
C GLY A 83 0.85 -18.70 -0.27
N THR A 84 -0.36 -18.21 -0.61
CA THR A 84 -0.61 -17.13 -1.58
C THR A 84 -2.04 -16.56 -1.38
N TYR A 85 -2.38 -15.53 -2.16
CA TYR A 85 -3.72 -14.94 -2.30
C TYR A 85 -3.91 -14.49 -3.75
N GLY A 86 -5.13 -14.23 -4.19
CA GLY A 86 -5.41 -13.72 -5.54
C GLY A 86 -5.21 -12.21 -5.66
N TRP A 87 -5.27 -11.70 -6.90
CA TRP A 87 -5.10 -10.27 -7.17
C TRP A 87 -6.28 -9.44 -6.65
N LEU A 88 -7.48 -10.02 -6.62
CA LEU A 88 -8.68 -9.34 -6.16
C LEU A 88 -8.64 -9.15 -4.65
N GLU A 89 -8.22 -10.17 -3.89
CA GLU A 89 -8.03 -10.08 -2.45
C GLU A 89 -6.99 -9.01 -2.11
N ALA A 90 -5.91 -8.92 -2.88
CA ALA A 90 -4.90 -7.87 -2.73
C ALA A 90 -5.53 -6.47 -2.91
N ALA A 91 -6.27 -6.27 -4.01
CA ALA A 91 -6.91 -5.01 -4.33
C ALA A 91 -7.91 -4.59 -3.23
N VAL A 92 -8.76 -5.53 -2.80
CA VAL A 92 -9.76 -5.32 -1.76
C VAL A 92 -9.09 -4.98 -0.44
N ALA A 93 -8.03 -5.69 -0.04
CA ALA A 93 -7.31 -5.39 1.18
C ALA A 93 -6.74 -3.97 1.17
N GLY A 94 -6.10 -3.54 0.08
CA GLY A 94 -5.57 -2.19 -0.06
C GLY A 94 -6.64 -1.10 0.01
N VAL A 95 -7.76 -1.30 -0.70
CA VAL A 95 -8.90 -0.36 -0.68
C VAL A 95 -9.51 -0.27 0.72
N LEU A 96 -9.80 -1.42 1.36
CA LEU A 96 -10.42 -1.44 2.68
C LEU A 96 -9.50 -0.86 3.76
N GLY A 97 -8.20 -1.15 3.72
CA GLY A 97 -7.25 -0.57 4.65
C GLY A 97 -7.14 0.95 4.50
N PHE A 98 -7.07 1.45 3.26
CA PHE A 98 -7.11 2.89 3.01
C PHE A 98 -8.40 3.53 3.55
N MET A 99 -9.56 2.93 3.25
CA MET A 99 -10.85 3.44 3.72
C MET A 99 -10.94 3.44 5.24
N ALA A 100 -10.44 2.40 5.91
CA ALA A 100 -10.38 2.36 7.37
C ALA A 100 -9.52 3.50 7.93
N ALA A 101 -8.36 3.76 7.34
CA ALA A 101 -7.52 4.89 7.75
C ALA A 101 -8.18 6.25 7.45
N ALA A 102 -8.85 6.41 6.31
CA ALA A 102 -9.55 7.65 5.96
C ALA A 102 -10.76 7.94 6.88
N ILE A 103 -11.36 6.90 7.48
CA ILE A 103 -12.43 7.06 8.48
C ILE A 103 -11.84 7.46 9.85
N ILE A 104 -10.71 6.87 10.26
CA ILE A 104 -10.07 7.14 11.55
C ILE A 104 -9.34 8.50 11.54
N PHE A 105 -8.70 8.82 10.43
CA PHE A 105 -7.96 10.05 10.18
C PHE A 105 -8.55 10.76 8.95
N PRO A 106 -9.63 11.54 9.15
CA PRO A 106 -10.33 12.20 8.05
C PRO A 106 -9.38 13.07 7.22
N LEU A 107 -9.45 12.89 5.91
CA LEU A 107 -8.75 13.74 4.95
C LEU A 107 -9.63 14.95 4.62
N ASP A 108 -9.04 16.15 4.60
CA ASP A 108 -9.72 17.39 4.20
C ASP A 108 -10.14 17.41 2.71
N ALA A 109 -9.70 16.40 1.95
CA ALA A 109 -9.82 16.29 0.50
C ALA A 109 -10.87 15.25 0.05
N SER A 110 -12.16 15.48 0.36
CA SER A 110 -13.22 14.48 0.10
C SER A 110 -13.34 14.03 -1.36
N ALA A 111 -13.02 14.90 -2.33
CA ALA A 111 -13.10 14.59 -3.76
C ALA A 111 -12.01 13.60 -4.25
N GLY A 112 -10.83 13.60 -3.62
CA GLY A 112 -9.70 12.75 -4.01
C GLY A 112 -9.72 11.35 -3.40
N VAL A 113 -10.56 11.12 -2.39
CA VAL A 113 -10.64 9.85 -1.64
C VAL A 113 -10.87 8.64 -2.55
N PRO A 114 -11.81 8.65 -3.52
CA PRO A 114 -12.03 7.49 -4.39
C PRO A 114 -10.80 7.16 -5.26
N PHE A 115 -10.12 8.19 -5.77
CA PHE A 115 -8.90 8.02 -6.56
C PHE A 115 -7.78 7.42 -5.73
N LEU A 116 -7.53 7.96 -4.52
CA LEU A 116 -6.51 7.45 -3.61
C LEU A 116 -6.81 6.01 -3.15
N ALA A 117 -8.07 5.67 -2.91
CA ALA A 117 -8.48 4.30 -2.59
C ALA A 117 -8.18 3.34 -3.75
N PHE A 118 -8.45 3.76 -4.99
CA PHE A 118 -8.11 2.98 -6.18
C PHE A 118 -6.59 2.79 -6.31
N VAL A 119 -5.80 3.85 -6.11
CA VAL A 119 -4.33 3.78 -6.11
C VAL A 119 -3.81 2.82 -5.03
N ALA A 120 -4.40 2.83 -3.84
CA ALA A 120 -4.07 1.87 -2.78
C ALA A 120 -4.33 0.42 -3.22
N GLY A 121 -5.45 0.15 -3.88
CA GLY A 121 -5.73 -1.16 -4.48
C GLY A 121 -4.67 -1.58 -5.50
N LEU A 122 -4.26 -0.67 -6.39
CA LEU A 122 -3.20 -0.92 -7.38
C LEU A 122 -1.84 -1.21 -6.73
N LEU A 123 -1.48 -0.48 -5.67
CA LEU A 123 -0.24 -0.73 -4.92
C LEU A 123 -0.21 -2.14 -4.34
N PHE A 124 -1.34 -2.62 -3.81
CA PHE A 124 -1.41 -3.98 -3.27
C PHE A 124 -1.37 -5.07 -4.35
N ILE A 125 -1.97 -4.83 -5.52
CA ILE A 125 -1.80 -5.73 -6.69
C ILE A 125 -0.32 -5.78 -7.09
N GLY A 126 0.33 -4.62 -7.19
CA GLY A 126 1.76 -4.52 -7.51
C GLY A 126 2.63 -5.22 -6.45
N MET A 127 2.30 -5.05 -5.17
CA MET A 127 3.00 -5.70 -4.06
C MET A 127 2.86 -7.22 -4.13
N ARG A 128 1.66 -7.73 -4.44
CA ARG A 128 1.45 -9.17 -4.68
C ARG A 128 2.37 -9.68 -5.81
N ALA A 129 2.42 -8.96 -6.93
CA ALA A 129 3.27 -9.33 -8.06
C ALA A 129 4.74 -9.40 -7.64
N LEU A 130 5.23 -8.37 -6.96
CA LEU A 130 6.59 -8.32 -6.43
C LEU A 130 6.88 -9.51 -5.50
N LEU A 131 6.01 -9.80 -4.54
CA LEU A 131 6.19 -10.92 -3.59
C LEU A 131 6.22 -12.30 -4.27
N MET A 132 5.46 -12.50 -5.35
CA MET A 132 5.55 -13.72 -6.16
C MET A 132 6.90 -13.77 -6.89
N THR A 133 7.33 -12.67 -7.51
CA THR A 133 8.59 -12.60 -8.25
C THR A 133 9.80 -12.91 -7.38
N ILE A 134 9.82 -12.44 -6.13
CA ILE A 134 10.91 -12.71 -5.17
C ILE A 134 10.74 -14.04 -4.42
N GLY A 135 9.74 -14.86 -4.78
CA GLY A 135 9.53 -16.20 -4.24
C GLY A 135 8.92 -16.28 -2.83
N ILE A 136 8.47 -15.14 -2.27
CA ILE A 136 7.79 -15.08 -0.96
C ILE A 136 6.38 -15.66 -1.04
N LEU A 137 5.62 -15.37 -2.09
CA LEU A 137 4.33 -16.01 -2.35
C LEU A 137 4.47 -17.13 -3.39
N LYS A 138 3.56 -18.10 -3.34
CA LYS A 138 3.42 -19.09 -4.41
C LYS A 138 2.72 -18.47 -5.62
N HIS A 139 3.07 -18.98 -6.80
CA HIS A 139 2.39 -18.68 -8.06
C HIS A 139 0.96 -19.24 -8.09
#